data_AF-A0A7S2P4T4-F1
#
_entry.id   AF-A0A7S2P4T4-F1
#
_cell.length_a   1.000
_cell.length_b   1.000
_cell.length_c   1.000
_cell.angle_alpha   90.00
_cell.angle_beta   90.00
_cell.angle_gamma   90.00
#
_symmetry.space_group_name_H-M   'P 1'
#
loop_
_entity.id
_entity.type
_entity.pdbx_description
1 polymer ?
#
loop_
_entity_poly.entity_id
_entity_poly.type
_entity_poly.pdbx_seq_one_letter_code
_entity_poly.pdbx_strand_id
1 'polypeptide(L)'
;NLRWRKDRVNVCYYNFRVYSSSSWGDQGNNNSSDGGTADYNQFYKEMEQLSCRLADGIICLSEHDRCALHKLMLQDKEVEDELNPTCCHQEQKKVREITILPPPLRGDVCKLARMIDQQHQEGGVSSSSLFNMYLPEKARKALDYAHQQQGTTIPQQRLFLTCISRLSPEKSPHIFVNLLQQLGGVDFLRRHCLVPILCGARSVESYAEEVIQSFKNVCSSDDDDSFWPCIVIDHHLGPKELAAIFSHTVLNVHPCLYDAYGMTLVESAAFGVPSVVNCGGKVGAATLLGENEGCVALDLSGMEEEIRTETTDGKNDSNEEIDGS
;
A
#
# COMPACT_ATOMS: atom_id res chain seq x y z
N ASN A 1 -23.50 6.91 -16.05
CA ASN A 1 -24.24 5.99 -16.97
C ASN A 1 -23.84 6.37 -18.39
N LEU A 2 -22.72 5.81 -18.88
CA LEU A 2 -22.03 6.28 -20.08
C LEU A 2 -22.88 6.04 -21.35
N ARG A 3 -23.41 7.11 -21.95
CA ARG A 3 -24.12 7.05 -23.24
C ARG A 3 -23.12 7.21 -24.38
N TRP A 4 -22.56 6.10 -24.82
CA TRP A 4 -21.65 6.05 -25.98
C TRP A 4 -22.42 6.23 -27.29
N ARG A 5 -21.89 7.04 -28.21
CA ARG A 5 -22.48 7.20 -29.56
C ARG A 5 -22.06 6.01 -30.41
N LYS A 6 -23.03 5.35 -31.07
CA LYS A 6 -22.79 4.14 -31.89
C LYS A 6 -21.95 4.41 -33.14
N ASP A 7 -21.91 5.65 -33.62
CA ASP A 7 -21.35 6.01 -34.93
C ASP A 7 -19.98 6.70 -34.85
N ARG A 8 -19.32 6.68 -33.69
CA ARG A 8 -17.97 7.23 -33.51
C ARG A 8 -17.11 6.31 -32.65
N VAL A 9 -15.81 6.28 -32.94
CA VAL A 9 -14.81 5.68 -32.07
C VAL A 9 -14.83 6.47 -30.76
N ASN A 10 -15.13 5.78 -29.65
CA ASN A 10 -15.11 6.38 -28.34
C ASN A 10 -13.77 6.07 -27.68
N VAL A 11 -13.07 7.11 -27.22
CA VAL A 11 -11.81 7.01 -26.50
C VAL A 11 -12.11 7.03 -25.01
N CYS A 12 -11.69 6.01 -24.26
CA CYS A 12 -11.84 5.98 -22.82
C CYS A 12 -10.46 6.08 -22.16
N TYR A 13 -10.29 7.03 -21.26
CA TYR A 13 -9.08 7.12 -20.44
C TYR A 13 -9.30 6.36 -19.14
N TYR A 14 -8.50 5.31 -18.93
CA TYR A 14 -8.48 4.56 -17.68
C TYR A 14 -7.30 5.05 -16.85
N ASN A 15 -7.61 5.75 -15.77
CA ASN A 15 -6.62 6.24 -14.82
C ASN A 15 -6.32 5.16 -13.79
N PHE A 16 -5.23 4.44 -14.00
CA PHE A 16 -4.59 3.60 -13.00
C PHE A 16 -3.38 4.34 -12.47
N ARG A 17 -3.59 5.26 -11.51
CA ARG A 17 -2.47 5.94 -10.85
C ARG A 17 -1.67 4.92 -10.05
N VAL A 18 -0.49 4.57 -10.57
CA VAL A 18 0.51 3.74 -9.87
C VAL A 18 1.64 4.61 -9.29
N TYR A 19 1.55 5.94 -9.45
CA TYR A 19 2.60 6.86 -9.04
C TYR A 19 2.63 7.07 -7.53
N SER A 20 3.85 7.23 -7.01
CA SER A 20 4.14 7.57 -5.63
C SER A 20 3.49 8.88 -5.21
N SER A 21 2.95 8.93 -3.99
CA SER A 21 2.51 10.15 -3.31
C SER A 21 3.58 11.23 -3.28
N SER A 22 4.87 10.87 -3.34
CA SER A 22 6.00 11.81 -3.38
C SER A 22 6.04 12.69 -4.65
N SER A 23 5.31 12.34 -5.71
CA SER A 23 5.28 13.14 -6.96
C SER A 23 4.27 14.30 -6.93
N TRP A 24 3.38 14.36 -5.94
CA TRP A 24 2.26 15.31 -5.90
C TRP A 24 2.09 16.02 -4.55
N GLY A 25 3.12 15.96 -3.69
CA GLY A 25 3.18 16.77 -2.47
C GLY A 25 3.02 18.25 -2.81
N ASP A 26 2.17 18.91 -2.01
CA ASP A 26 1.80 20.32 -2.10
C ASP A 26 2.95 21.24 -2.52
N GLN A 27 2.64 22.16 -3.43
CA GLN A 27 3.50 23.28 -3.80
C GLN A 27 3.90 24.07 -2.55
N GLY A 28 5.11 23.85 -2.04
CA GLY A 28 5.61 24.57 -0.88
C GLY A 28 7.11 24.82 -0.84
N ASN A 29 7.95 24.04 -1.54
CA ASN A 29 9.40 24.22 -1.42
C ASN A 29 10.16 23.92 -2.72
N ASN A 30 10.36 24.97 -3.53
CA ASN A 30 11.01 24.94 -4.84
C ASN A 30 12.56 24.84 -4.81
N ASN A 31 13.16 24.27 -3.76
CA ASN A 31 14.62 24.38 -3.56
C ASN A 31 15.42 23.05 -3.65
N SER A 32 14.84 21.95 -4.15
CA SER A 32 15.64 20.75 -4.44
C SER A 32 16.20 20.81 -5.87
N SER A 33 17.48 21.11 -5.99
CA SER A 33 18.27 21.22 -7.21
C SER A 33 18.63 19.87 -7.85
N ASP A 34 17.72 18.88 -7.81
CA ASP A 34 17.94 17.60 -8.46
C ASP A 34 17.25 17.61 -9.83
N GLY A 35 17.98 18.10 -10.83
CA GLY A 35 17.47 18.51 -12.15
C GLY A 35 16.88 17.41 -13.04
N GLY A 36 16.72 16.18 -12.54
CA GLY A 36 16.13 15.05 -13.29
C GLY A 36 14.67 14.76 -12.99
N THR A 37 14.17 14.98 -11.77
CA THR A 37 12.84 14.51 -11.34
C THR A 37 11.70 15.48 -11.70
N ALA A 38 11.99 16.77 -11.76
CA ALA A 38 11.02 17.81 -12.13
C ALA A 38 10.51 17.65 -13.56
N ASP A 39 11.36 17.20 -14.49
CA ASP A 39 11.02 17.03 -15.90
C ASP A 39 10.04 15.85 -16.10
N TYR A 40 10.25 14.73 -15.40
CA TYR A 40 9.33 13.59 -15.48
C TYR A 40 7.96 13.87 -14.90
N ASN A 41 7.87 14.55 -13.75
CA ASN A 41 6.58 14.88 -13.15
C ASN A 41 5.76 15.81 -14.06
N GLN A 42 6.42 16.80 -14.67
CA GLN A 42 5.78 17.69 -15.64
C GLN A 42 5.33 16.90 -16.89
N PHE A 43 6.17 16.03 -17.44
CA PHE A 43 5.79 15.16 -18.55
C PHE A 43 4.56 14.31 -18.25
N TYR A 44 4.53 13.60 -17.12
CA TYR A 44 3.37 12.77 -16.75
C TYR A 44 2.11 13.60 -16.53
N LYS A 45 2.26 14.79 -15.95
CA LYS A 45 1.16 15.74 -15.77
C LYS A 45 0.57 16.18 -17.12
N GLU A 46 1.42 16.55 -18.08
CA GLU A 46 1.01 16.95 -19.42
C GLU A 46 0.35 15.81 -20.20
N MET A 47 0.89 14.59 -20.09
CA MET A 47 0.31 13.41 -20.71
C MET A 47 -1.05 13.03 -20.09
N GLU A 48 -1.20 13.19 -18.77
CA GLU A 48 -2.48 12.96 -18.07
C GLU A 48 -3.52 14.04 -18.47
N GLN A 49 -3.11 15.30 -18.58
CA GLN A 49 -3.95 16.39 -19.10
C GLN A 49 -4.41 16.14 -20.53
N LEU A 50 -3.48 15.79 -21.42
CA LEU A 50 -3.79 15.47 -22.81
C LEU A 50 -4.74 14.27 -22.90
N SER A 51 -4.51 13.23 -22.11
CA SER A 51 -5.39 12.05 -22.03
C SER A 51 -6.80 12.44 -21.59
N CYS A 52 -6.92 13.30 -20.57
CA CYS A 52 -8.21 13.83 -20.11
C CYS A 52 -8.90 14.67 -21.19
N ARG A 53 -8.15 15.45 -21.98
CA ARG A 53 -8.67 16.28 -23.09
C ARG A 53 -9.07 15.50 -24.33
N LEU A 54 -8.48 14.34 -24.58
CA LEU A 54 -8.80 13.52 -25.75
C LEU A 54 -9.89 12.46 -25.49
N ALA A 55 -10.08 12.03 -24.24
CA ALA A 55 -11.01 10.95 -23.91
C ALA A 55 -12.50 11.34 -23.87
N ASP A 56 -13.38 10.61 -24.56
CA ASP A 56 -14.84 10.77 -24.47
C ASP A 56 -15.42 10.44 -23.09
N GLY A 57 -14.74 9.58 -22.32
CA GLY A 57 -15.08 9.23 -20.95
C GLY A 57 -13.83 8.90 -20.12
N ILE A 58 -13.90 9.16 -18.82
CA ILE A 58 -12.78 8.92 -17.90
C ILE A 58 -13.23 7.95 -16.81
N ILE A 59 -12.42 6.94 -16.56
CA ILE A 59 -12.62 5.97 -15.49
C ILE A 59 -11.44 6.07 -14.51
N CYS A 60 -11.74 6.14 -13.22
CA CYS A 60 -10.76 6.15 -12.14
C CYS A 60 -11.16 5.16 -11.04
N LEU A 61 -10.26 4.90 -10.10
CA LEU A 61 -10.44 3.84 -9.10
C LEU A 61 -10.96 4.34 -7.75
N SER A 62 -10.85 5.64 -7.50
CA SER A 62 -11.18 6.24 -6.21
C SER A 62 -11.78 7.64 -6.37
N GLU A 63 -12.47 8.09 -5.30
CA GLU A 63 -12.93 9.46 -5.20
C GLU A 63 -11.76 10.47 -5.16
N HIS A 64 -10.65 10.07 -4.54
CA HIS A 64 -9.43 10.86 -4.51
C HIS A 64 -8.91 11.14 -5.93
N ASP A 65 -8.82 10.10 -6.77
CA ASP A 65 -8.40 10.24 -8.17
C ASP A 65 -9.38 11.09 -8.97
N ARG A 66 -10.69 10.90 -8.76
CA ARG A 66 -11.71 11.73 -9.39
C ARG A 66 -11.50 13.21 -9.09
N CYS A 67 -11.25 13.55 -7.83
CA CYS A 67 -10.97 14.92 -7.40
C CYS A 67 -9.67 15.46 -8.00
N ALA A 68 -8.61 14.65 -8.03
CA ALA A 68 -7.33 15.05 -8.61
C ALA A 68 -7.43 15.32 -10.12
N LEU A 69 -8.12 14.44 -10.86
CA LEU A 69 -8.37 14.61 -12.29
C LEU A 69 -9.25 15.84 -12.57
N HIS A 70 -10.25 16.12 -11.72
CA HIS A 70 -11.04 17.35 -11.82
C HIS A 70 -10.17 18.60 -11.66
N LYS A 71 -9.30 18.65 -10.66
CA LYS A 71 -8.36 19.78 -10.45
C LYS A 71 -7.42 19.95 -11.65
N LEU A 72 -6.89 18.84 -12.15
CA LEU A 72 -5.99 18.83 -13.30
C LEU A 72 -6.64 19.42 -14.56
N MET A 73 -7.93 19.11 -14.78
CA MET A 73 -8.71 19.64 -15.91
C MET A 73 -9.11 21.11 -15.74
N LEU A 74 -9.16 21.64 -14.51
CA LEU A 74 -9.45 23.06 -14.26
C LEU A 74 -8.23 23.95 -14.51
N GLN A 75 -7.03 23.51 -14.11
CA GLN A 75 -5.78 24.23 -14.38
C GLN A 75 -5.55 24.45 -15.87
N ASP A 76 -5.93 23.48 -16.71
CA ASP A 76 -5.78 23.56 -18.17
C ASP A 76 -6.69 24.65 -18.78
N LYS A 77 -7.85 24.92 -18.17
CA LYS A 77 -8.79 25.96 -18.64
C LYS A 77 -8.27 27.37 -18.33
N GLU A 78 -7.71 27.59 -17.15
CA GLU A 78 -7.18 28.90 -16.75
C GLU A 78 -6.06 29.33 -17.72
N VAL A 79 -5.20 28.41 -18.13
CA VAL A 79 -4.14 28.67 -19.12
C VAL A 79 -4.70 28.93 -20.52
N GLU A 80 -5.71 28.17 -20.97
CA GLU A 80 -6.36 28.38 -22.28
C GLU A 80 -7.09 29.75 -22.34
N ASP A 81 -7.77 30.15 -21.25
CA ASP A 81 -8.52 31.41 -21.17
C ASP A 81 -7.58 32.65 -21.11
N GLU A 82 -6.41 32.55 -20.47
CA GLU A 82 -5.39 33.60 -20.47
C GLU A 82 -4.77 33.82 -21.86
N LEU A 83 -4.59 32.74 -22.64
CA LEU A 83 -3.94 32.81 -23.95
C LEU A 83 -4.89 33.22 -25.09
N ASN A 84 -6.21 33.04 -24.94
CA ASN A 84 -7.19 33.36 -25.99
C ASN A 84 -8.53 33.91 -25.44
N PRO A 85 -8.55 35.15 -24.91
CA PRO A 85 -9.74 35.75 -24.27
C PRO A 85 -10.93 36.01 -25.23
N THR A 86 -10.72 35.95 -26.55
CA THR A 86 -11.73 36.29 -27.57
C THR A 86 -12.51 35.10 -28.14
N CYS A 87 -12.25 33.86 -27.73
CA CYS A 87 -12.97 32.67 -28.24
C CYS A 87 -14.13 32.23 -27.34
N CYS A 88 -14.74 33.16 -26.61
CA CYS A 88 -15.86 32.88 -25.73
C CYS A 88 -17.18 32.89 -26.51
N HIS A 89 -17.82 31.71 -26.68
CA HIS A 89 -19.25 31.51 -26.34
C HIS A 89 -19.98 30.26 -26.86
N GLN A 90 -19.40 29.30 -27.61
CA GLN A 90 -20.24 28.18 -28.11
C GLN A 90 -19.82 26.74 -27.85
N GLU A 91 -18.66 26.48 -27.24
CA GLU A 91 -18.40 25.17 -26.67
C GLU A 91 -18.15 25.30 -25.17
N GLN A 92 -19.23 25.42 -24.40
CA GLN A 92 -19.20 24.98 -23.01
C GLN A 92 -18.84 23.49 -23.04
N LYS A 93 -17.52 23.20 -23.02
CA LYS A 93 -16.94 21.85 -22.91
C LYS A 93 -17.64 21.18 -21.74
N LYS A 94 -18.64 20.37 -22.06
CA LYS A 94 -19.40 19.57 -21.11
C LYS A 94 -18.38 18.90 -20.21
N VAL A 95 -18.37 19.23 -18.92
CA VAL A 95 -17.47 18.59 -17.96
C VAL A 95 -17.67 17.10 -18.15
N ARG A 96 -16.61 16.42 -18.59
CA ARG A 96 -16.68 15.01 -18.93
C ARG A 96 -16.98 14.24 -17.66
N GLU A 97 -17.92 13.31 -17.74
CA GLU A 97 -18.33 12.48 -16.61
C GLU A 97 -17.15 11.57 -16.24
N ILE A 98 -16.49 11.85 -15.11
CA ILE A 98 -15.49 10.96 -14.52
C ILE A 98 -16.24 9.92 -13.70
N THR A 99 -16.15 8.65 -14.10
CA THR A 99 -16.80 7.53 -13.43
C THR A 99 -15.81 6.80 -12.54
N ILE A 100 -16.20 6.47 -11.31
CA ILE A 100 -15.42 5.59 -10.44
C ILE A 100 -15.84 4.16 -10.74
N LEU A 101 -14.87 3.32 -11.10
CA LEU A 101 -15.08 1.90 -11.34
C LEU A 101 -14.04 1.09 -10.56
N PRO A 102 -14.37 0.60 -9.35
CA PRO A 102 -13.46 -0.23 -8.59
C PRO A 102 -13.21 -1.56 -9.34
N PRO A 103 -11.95 -2.06 -9.36
CA PRO A 103 -11.66 -3.34 -9.98
C PRO A 103 -12.29 -4.48 -9.16
N PRO A 104 -12.70 -5.58 -9.82
CA PRO A 104 -13.25 -6.73 -9.12
C PRO A 104 -12.15 -7.44 -8.30
N LEU A 105 -12.58 -8.15 -7.25
CA LEU A 105 -11.71 -9.12 -6.58
C LEU A 105 -11.21 -10.14 -7.60
N ARG A 106 -9.91 -10.47 -7.56
CA ARG A 106 -9.32 -11.43 -8.48
C ARG A 106 -10.04 -12.79 -8.39
N GLY A 107 -10.27 -13.43 -9.52
CA GLY A 107 -11.07 -14.66 -9.58
C GLY A 107 -10.50 -15.83 -8.78
N ASP A 108 -9.17 -15.93 -8.70
CA ASP A 108 -8.43 -16.91 -7.90
C ASP A 108 -8.64 -16.68 -6.39
N VAL A 109 -8.48 -15.45 -5.91
CA VAL A 109 -8.72 -15.07 -4.51
C VAL A 109 -10.19 -15.25 -4.15
N CYS A 110 -11.10 -14.81 -5.01
CA CYS A 110 -12.54 -15.00 -4.83
C CYS A 110 -12.91 -16.48 -4.69
N LYS A 111 -12.31 -17.35 -5.51
CA LYS A 111 -12.51 -18.81 -5.41
C LYS A 111 -11.99 -19.36 -4.08
N LEU A 112 -10.81 -18.93 -3.63
CA LEU A 112 -10.20 -19.38 -2.37
C LEU A 112 -11.02 -18.91 -1.15
N ALA A 113 -11.47 -17.66 -1.14
CA ALA A 113 -12.35 -17.12 -0.11
C ALA A 113 -13.66 -17.92 0.01
N ARG A 114 -14.31 -18.24 -1.13
CA ARG A 114 -15.53 -19.06 -1.13
C ARG A 114 -15.34 -20.47 -0.59
N MET A 115 -14.14 -21.06 -0.72
CA MET A 115 -13.85 -22.37 -0.15
C MET A 115 -13.89 -22.34 1.38
N ILE A 116 -13.53 -21.21 2.01
CA ILE A 116 -13.64 -21.02 3.47
C ILE A 116 -15.11 -21.01 3.89
N ASP A 117 -15.94 -20.24 3.17
CA ASP A 117 -17.36 -20.10 3.49
C ASP A 117 -18.09 -21.44 3.38
N GLN A 118 -17.78 -22.23 2.36
CA GLN A 118 -18.35 -23.57 2.17
C GLN A 118 -17.99 -24.51 3.32
N GLN A 119 -16.74 -24.50 3.77
CA GLN A 119 -16.30 -25.33 4.91
C GLN A 119 -17.00 -24.93 6.21
N HIS A 120 -17.19 -23.64 6.46
CA HIS A 120 -17.94 -23.17 7.64
C HIS A 120 -19.41 -23.61 7.61
N GLN A 121 -20.04 -23.64 6.43
CA GLN A 121 -21.44 -24.08 6.28
C GLN A 121 -21.61 -25.60 6.44
N GLU A 122 -20.62 -26.39 6.05
CA GLU A 122 -20.67 -27.86 6.11
C GLU A 122 -20.27 -28.43 7.49
N GLY A 123 -20.05 -27.59 8.51
CA GLY A 123 -19.57 -28.03 9.82
C GLY A 123 -18.16 -28.63 9.76
N GLY A 124 -17.40 -28.29 8.72
CA GLY A 124 -16.05 -28.77 8.47
C GLY A 124 -15.03 -28.21 9.47
N VAL A 125 -13.84 -28.82 9.46
CA VAL A 125 -12.67 -28.40 10.24
C VAL A 125 -12.42 -26.91 10.03
N SER A 126 -12.00 -26.22 11.09
CA SER A 126 -11.75 -24.77 11.08
C SER A 126 -10.93 -24.30 9.87
N SER A 127 -11.39 -23.19 9.28
CA SER A 127 -10.90 -22.61 8.02
C SER A 127 -9.38 -22.47 7.90
N SER A 128 -8.67 -22.36 9.02
CA SER A 128 -7.22 -22.23 9.02
C SER A 128 -6.51 -23.53 8.60
N SER A 129 -7.11 -24.72 8.78
CA SER A 129 -6.47 -25.99 8.38
C SER A 129 -6.36 -26.17 6.87
N LEU A 130 -7.27 -25.57 6.09
CA LEU A 130 -7.35 -25.75 4.64
C LEU A 130 -6.10 -25.22 3.93
N PHE A 131 -5.56 -24.10 4.40
CA PHE A 131 -4.43 -23.42 3.78
C PHE A 131 -3.10 -23.63 4.49
N ASN A 132 -3.06 -24.39 5.59
CA ASN A 132 -1.83 -24.69 6.32
C ASN A 132 -0.73 -25.32 5.45
N MET A 133 -1.11 -26.09 4.43
CA MET A 133 -0.15 -26.68 3.49
C MET A 133 0.55 -25.64 2.58
N TYR A 134 -0.03 -24.44 2.44
CA TYR A 134 0.50 -23.34 1.64
C TYR A 134 1.15 -22.25 2.50
N LEU A 135 1.23 -22.45 3.80
CA LEU A 135 1.81 -21.48 4.72
C LEU A 135 3.35 -21.59 4.64
N PRO A 136 4.08 -20.49 4.42
CA PRO A 136 5.54 -20.52 4.39
C PRO A 136 6.12 -21.12 5.66
N GLU A 137 7.23 -21.87 5.53
CA GLU A 137 7.78 -22.65 6.65
C GLU A 137 8.08 -21.79 7.89
N LYS A 138 8.64 -20.59 7.69
CA LYS A 138 8.90 -19.62 8.78
C LYS A 138 7.63 -19.24 9.51
N ALA A 139 6.55 -18.99 8.77
CA ALA A 139 5.27 -18.62 9.34
C ALA A 139 4.64 -19.78 10.13
N ARG A 140 4.81 -21.02 9.65
CA ARG A 140 4.27 -22.21 10.32
C ARG A 140 4.99 -22.45 11.65
N LYS A 141 6.33 -22.39 11.64
CA LYS A 141 7.15 -22.51 12.86
C LYS A 141 6.81 -21.44 13.89
N ALA A 142 6.55 -20.21 13.45
CA ALA A 142 6.16 -19.12 14.33
C ALA A 142 4.77 -19.32 14.95
N LEU A 143 3.79 -19.83 14.19
CA LEU A 143 2.49 -20.21 14.73
C LEU A 143 2.60 -21.31 15.77
N ASP A 144 3.37 -22.36 15.47
CA ASP A 144 3.60 -23.46 16.41
C ASP A 144 4.22 -22.96 17.72
N TYR A 145 5.20 -22.05 17.62
CA TYR A 145 5.81 -21.40 18.79
C TYR A 145 4.80 -20.55 19.57
N ALA A 146 4.05 -19.66 18.90
CA ALA A 146 3.08 -18.79 19.56
C ALA A 146 1.96 -19.58 20.27
N HIS A 147 1.47 -20.67 19.65
CA HIS A 147 0.51 -21.57 20.28
C HIS A 147 1.09 -22.27 21.51
N GLN A 148 2.37 -22.66 21.51
CA GLN A 148 3.01 -23.24 22.69
C GLN A 148 3.07 -22.25 23.86
N GLN A 149 3.26 -20.96 23.58
CA GLN A 149 3.29 -19.90 24.61
C GLN A 149 1.90 -19.55 25.17
N GLN A 150 0.83 -19.69 24.38
CA GLN A 150 -0.55 -19.41 24.82
C GLN A 150 -1.13 -20.46 25.79
N GLY A 151 -0.56 -21.67 25.85
CA GLY A 151 -1.13 -22.79 26.61
C GLY A 151 -2.41 -23.36 25.98
N THR A 152 -3.02 -24.37 26.62
CA THR A 152 -4.11 -25.20 26.06
C THR A 152 -5.50 -24.55 26.06
N THR A 153 -5.64 -23.25 26.32
CA THR A 153 -6.92 -22.69 26.80
C THR A 153 -7.81 -22.01 25.75
N ILE A 154 -7.38 -21.81 24.50
CA ILE A 154 -8.27 -21.24 23.47
C ILE A 154 -8.06 -21.93 22.11
N PRO A 155 -9.11 -22.47 21.47
CA PRO A 155 -9.01 -22.99 20.12
C PRO A 155 -8.80 -21.85 19.11
N GLN A 156 -7.74 -21.96 18.32
CA GLN A 156 -7.66 -21.47 16.93
C GLN A 156 -7.94 -19.97 16.75
N GLN A 157 -7.11 -19.13 17.37
CA GLN A 157 -7.09 -17.70 17.11
C GLN A 157 -6.22 -17.39 15.89
N ARG A 158 -6.63 -16.38 15.11
CA ARG A 158 -5.75 -15.75 14.13
C ARG A 158 -4.69 -14.96 14.90
N LEU A 159 -3.42 -15.17 14.60
CA LEU A 159 -2.30 -14.59 15.37
C LEU A 159 -1.48 -13.59 14.55
N PHE A 160 -1.64 -13.56 13.22
CA PHE A 160 -0.80 -12.71 12.40
C PHE A 160 -1.29 -11.27 12.38
N LEU A 161 -0.36 -10.36 12.64
CA LEU A 161 -0.47 -8.94 12.32
C LEU A 161 0.34 -8.72 11.04
N THR A 162 -0.34 -8.50 9.91
CA THR A 162 0.31 -8.57 8.60
C THR A 162 0.48 -7.20 7.95
N CYS A 163 1.56 -7.03 7.22
CA CYS A 163 1.75 -5.95 6.26
C CYS A 163 2.20 -6.57 4.95
N ILE A 164 1.31 -6.60 3.97
CA ILE A 164 1.58 -7.13 2.63
C ILE A 164 1.67 -5.96 1.65
N SER A 165 2.90 -5.54 1.37
CA SER A 165 3.18 -4.35 0.56
C SER A 165 4.54 -4.46 -0.12
N ARG A 166 4.70 -3.92 -1.32
CA ARG A 166 6.03 -3.89 -1.97
C ARG A 166 7.00 -3.12 -1.07
N LEU A 167 8.25 -3.59 -1.01
CA LEU A 167 9.30 -2.90 -0.27
C LEU A 167 9.87 -1.78 -1.15
N SER A 168 9.11 -0.69 -1.21
CA SER A 168 9.41 0.55 -1.93
C SER A 168 8.95 1.78 -1.15
N PRO A 169 9.58 2.95 -1.37
CA PRO A 169 9.19 4.19 -0.71
C PRO A 169 7.73 4.55 -0.94
N GLU A 170 7.19 4.36 -2.15
CA GLU A 170 5.81 4.76 -2.45
C GLU A 170 4.74 3.95 -1.72
N LYS A 171 5.11 2.78 -1.24
CA LYS A 171 4.24 1.87 -0.51
C LYS A 171 4.43 1.95 1.00
N SER A 172 5.38 2.78 1.45
CA SER A 172 5.65 3.13 2.85
C SER A 172 5.62 1.98 3.88
N PRO A 173 6.12 0.75 3.63
CA PRO A 173 6.11 -0.31 4.63
C PRO A 173 6.85 0.01 5.94
N HIS A 174 7.69 1.04 5.99
CA HIS A 174 8.27 1.56 7.24
C HIS A 174 7.19 2.04 8.23
N ILE A 175 6.04 2.55 7.75
CA ILE A 175 4.92 2.97 8.62
C ILE A 175 4.41 1.80 9.45
N PHE A 176 4.41 0.58 8.92
CA PHE A 176 4.07 -0.61 9.69
C PHE A 176 5.07 -0.85 10.83
N VAL A 177 6.37 -0.68 10.57
CA VAL A 177 7.42 -0.81 11.58
C VAL A 177 7.27 0.25 12.67
N ASN A 178 7.05 1.51 12.28
CA ASN A 178 6.85 2.62 13.19
C ASN A 178 5.59 2.44 14.05
N LEU A 179 4.51 1.92 13.47
CA LEU A 179 3.30 1.56 14.20
C LEU A 179 3.59 0.49 15.27
N LEU A 180 4.32 -0.58 14.91
CA LEU A 180 4.70 -1.62 15.88
C LEU A 180 5.54 -1.04 17.02
N GLN A 181 6.49 -0.15 16.70
CA GLN A 181 7.31 0.52 17.70
C GLN A 181 6.46 1.36 18.66
N GLN A 182 5.52 2.16 18.15
CA GLN A 182 4.61 2.97 18.97
C GLN A 182 3.67 2.15 19.84
N LEU A 183 3.28 0.95 19.39
CA LEU A 183 2.47 0.02 20.18
C LEU A 183 3.26 -0.63 21.34
N GLY A 184 4.59 -0.52 21.34
CA GLY A 184 5.48 -1.11 22.36
C GLY A 184 6.32 -2.27 21.86
N GLY A 185 6.46 -2.44 20.54
CA GLY A 185 7.37 -3.41 19.91
C GLY A 185 7.12 -4.86 20.33
N VAL A 186 8.20 -5.60 20.59
CA VAL A 186 8.17 -7.00 20.99
C VAL A 186 7.31 -7.27 22.25
N ASP A 187 7.29 -6.35 23.22
CA ASP A 187 6.53 -6.54 24.46
C ASP A 187 5.02 -6.49 24.21
N PHE A 188 4.57 -5.61 23.33
CA PHE A 188 3.18 -5.58 22.88
C PHE A 188 2.80 -6.86 22.15
N LEU A 189 3.63 -7.29 21.20
CA LEU A 189 3.41 -8.50 20.42
C LEU A 189 3.32 -9.74 21.31
N ARG A 190 4.24 -9.89 22.27
CA ARG A 190 4.26 -10.98 23.24
C ARG A 190 3.03 -10.97 24.16
N ARG A 191 2.70 -9.81 24.73
CA ARG A 191 1.53 -9.65 25.63
C ARG A 191 0.21 -10.04 24.94
N HIS A 192 0.11 -9.78 23.65
CA HIS A 192 -1.09 -10.08 22.86
C HIS A 192 -0.97 -11.37 22.03
N CYS A 193 0.15 -12.10 22.16
CA CYS A 193 0.45 -13.31 21.39
C CYS A 193 0.32 -13.12 19.86
N LEU A 194 0.70 -11.95 19.38
CA LEU A 194 0.67 -11.59 17.95
C LEU A 194 2.01 -11.86 17.30
N VAL A 195 1.98 -12.45 16.11
CA VAL A 195 3.18 -12.67 15.30
C VAL A 195 3.16 -11.66 14.15
N PRO A 196 4.08 -10.69 14.10
CA PRO A 196 4.13 -9.73 13.02
C PRO A 196 4.71 -10.36 11.76
N ILE A 197 4.12 -10.04 10.61
CA ILE A 197 4.60 -10.49 9.30
C ILE A 197 4.73 -9.29 8.36
N LEU A 198 5.94 -9.10 7.83
CA LEU A 198 6.23 -8.21 6.72
C LEU A 198 6.39 -9.03 5.44
N CYS A 199 5.54 -8.81 4.44
CA CYS A 199 5.58 -9.49 3.15
C CYS A 199 5.67 -8.50 2.00
N GLY A 200 6.61 -8.72 1.08
CA GLY A 200 6.73 -7.90 -0.11
C GLY A 200 7.99 -8.16 -0.92
N ALA A 201 7.88 -8.12 -2.24
CA ALA A 201 9.05 -8.15 -3.11
C ALA A 201 9.91 -6.89 -2.90
N ARG A 202 11.23 -7.08 -2.83
CA ARG A 202 12.25 -6.02 -2.77
C ARG A 202 12.24 -5.25 -4.09
N SER A 203 11.72 -4.02 -4.06
CA SER A 203 11.64 -3.17 -5.27
C SER A 203 12.78 -2.15 -5.32
N VAL A 204 13.18 -1.65 -4.14
CA VAL A 204 14.35 -0.79 -3.96
C VAL A 204 15.22 -1.42 -2.88
N GLU A 205 16.40 -1.90 -3.25
CA GLU A 205 17.21 -2.79 -2.40
C GLU A 205 17.63 -2.15 -1.07
N SER A 206 18.19 -0.94 -1.11
CA SER A 206 18.64 -0.21 0.08
C SER A 206 17.49 0.09 1.05
N TYR A 207 16.38 0.59 0.52
CA TYR A 207 15.16 0.85 1.29
C TYR A 207 14.57 -0.44 1.89
N ALA A 208 14.52 -1.52 1.11
CA ALA A 208 14.02 -2.80 1.59
C ALA A 208 14.88 -3.35 2.74
N GLU A 209 16.20 -3.24 2.63
CA GLU A 209 17.13 -3.67 3.67
C GLU A 209 16.93 -2.90 4.97
N GLU A 210 16.80 -1.57 4.88
CA GLU A 210 16.57 -0.71 6.04
C GLU A 210 15.23 -0.99 6.73
N VAL A 211 14.15 -1.14 5.96
CA VAL A 211 12.83 -1.50 6.52
C VAL A 211 12.87 -2.87 7.19
N ILE A 212 13.52 -3.86 6.56
CA ILE A 212 13.64 -5.21 7.12
C ILE A 212 14.49 -5.18 8.41
N GLN A 213 15.58 -4.42 8.43
CA GLN A 213 16.42 -4.31 9.61
C GLN A 213 15.68 -3.62 10.76
N SER A 214 14.99 -2.51 10.48
CA SER A 214 14.16 -1.81 11.46
C SER A 214 13.04 -2.70 12.00
N PHE A 215 12.38 -3.46 11.12
CA PHE A 215 11.37 -4.44 11.51
C PHE A 215 11.91 -5.50 12.47
N LYS A 216 13.09 -6.06 12.18
CA LYS A 216 13.76 -7.02 13.07
C LYS A 216 14.13 -6.38 14.41
N ASN A 217 14.65 -5.15 14.40
CA ASN A 217 15.03 -4.44 15.62
C ASN A 217 13.83 -4.20 16.53
N VAL A 218 12.68 -3.76 15.99
CA VAL A 218 11.44 -3.55 16.77
C VAL A 218 10.88 -4.84 17.36
N CYS A 219 11.18 -5.98 16.73
CA CYS A 219 10.73 -7.30 17.18
C CYS A 219 11.74 -8.03 18.09
N SER A 220 12.92 -7.45 18.34
CA SER A 220 13.93 -8.01 19.23
C SER A 220 13.88 -7.32 20.61
N SER A 221 14.19 -8.05 21.66
CA SER A 221 14.48 -7.48 22.98
C SER A 221 15.99 -7.42 23.20
N ASP A 222 16.45 -6.44 24.00
CA ASP A 222 17.84 -6.41 24.47
C ASP A 222 18.17 -7.58 25.42
N ASP A 223 17.15 -8.23 25.99
CA ASP A 223 17.29 -9.43 26.81
C ASP A 223 17.48 -10.68 25.93
N ASP A 224 18.68 -11.28 26.00
CA ASP A 224 19.15 -12.43 25.21
C ASP A 224 18.25 -13.69 25.30
N ASP A 225 17.44 -13.81 26.36
CA ASP A 225 16.64 -15.00 26.64
C ASP A 225 15.18 -14.94 26.14
N SER A 226 14.70 -13.79 25.60
CA SER A 226 13.27 -13.59 25.32
C SER A 226 12.90 -13.51 23.84
N PHE A 227 13.28 -14.55 23.07
CA PHE A 227 12.93 -14.66 21.65
C PHE A 227 11.41 -14.60 21.39
N TRP A 228 10.99 -13.73 20.47
CA TRP A 228 9.63 -13.72 19.91
C TRP A 228 9.70 -13.78 18.37
N PRO A 229 8.89 -14.61 17.70
CA PRO A 229 9.01 -14.77 16.25
C PRO A 229 8.56 -13.51 15.50
N CYS A 230 9.38 -13.07 14.55
CA CYS A 230 9.02 -12.10 13.51
C CYS A 230 9.29 -12.69 12.13
N ILE A 231 8.42 -12.42 11.16
CA ILE A 231 8.49 -13.07 9.84
C ILE A 231 8.68 -12.04 8.75
N VAL A 232 9.74 -12.24 7.95
CA VAL A 232 9.97 -11.51 6.70
C VAL A 232 9.84 -12.48 5.54
N ILE A 233 8.97 -12.12 4.60
CA ILE A 233 8.79 -12.81 3.31
C ILE A 233 9.06 -11.79 2.21
N ASP A 234 10.23 -11.89 1.60
CA ASP A 234 10.80 -10.89 0.68
C ASP A 234 10.56 -11.21 -0.82
N HIS A 235 9.54 -12.01 -1.11
CA HIS A 235 9.11 -12.36 -2.46
C HIS A 235 7.62 -12.10 -2.68
N HIS A 236 7.20 -12.20 -3.94
CA HIS A 236 5.79 -12.08 -4.30
C HIS A 236 5.00 -13.31 -3.85
N LEU A 237 3.98 -13.10 -3.00
CA LEU A 237 3.10 -14.17 -2.53
C LEU A 237 2.12 -14.60 -3.62
N GLY A 238 2.08 -15.89 -3.92
CA GLY A 238 1.04 -16.45 -4.76
C GLY A 238 -0.34 -16.39 -4.09
N PRO A 239 -1.43 -16.59 -4.86
CA PRO A 239 -2.80 -16.50 -4.32
C PRO A 239 -3.07 -17.45 -3.15
N LYS A 240 -2.45 -18.65 -3.18
CA LYS A 240 -2.60 -19.66 -2.14
C LYS A 240 -1.84 -19.32 -0.86
N GLU A 241 -0.64 -18.75 -0.98
CA GLU A 241 0.15 -18.29 0.18
C GLU A 241 -0.52 -17.06 0.81
N LEU A 242 -1.03 -16.15 -0.02
CA LEU A 242 -1.82 -15.00 0.42
C LEU A 242 -3.05 -15.45 1.21
N ALA A 243 -3.81 -16.42 0.68
CA ALA A 243 -4.94 -17.02 1.38
C ALA A 243 -4.52 -17.68 2.70
N ALA A 244 -3.39 -18.39 2.72
CA ALA A 244 -2.84 -18.99 3.93
C ALA A 244 -2.53 -17.93 4.98
N ILE A 245 -1.80 -16.88 4.63
CA ILE A 245 -1.46 -15.80 5.56
C ILE A 245 -2.73 -15.12 6.08
N PHE A 246 -3.65 -14.71 5.20
CA PHE A 246 -4.88 -14.02 5.62
C PHE A 246 -5.80 -14.90 6.47
N SER A 247 -5.85 -16.22 6.22
CA SER A 247 -6.63 -17.14 7.06
C SER A 247 -6.15 -17.20 8.52
N HIS A 248 -4.89 -16.83 8.76
CA HIS A 248 -4.27 -16.73 10.09
C HIS A 248 -4.07 -15.29 10.57
N THR A 249 -4.58 -14.30 9.82
CA THR A 249 -4.39 -12.87 10.10
C THR A 249 -5.52 -12.28 10.93
N VAL A 250 -5.19 -11.73 12.09
CA VAL A 250 -6.16 -11.00 12.92
C VAL A 250 -6.41 -9.59 12.38
N LEU A 251 -5.35 -8.93 11.90
CA LEU A 251 -5.39 -7.57 11.41
C LEU A 251 -4.33 -7.41 10.31
N ASN A 252 -4.73 -6.82 9.18
CA ASN A 252 -3.81 -6.38 8.15
C ASN A 252 -3.54 -4.88 8.32
N VAL A 253 -2.31 -4.44 8.07
CA VAL A 253 -1.93 -3.03 8.03
C VAL A 253 -1.63 -2.73 6.57
N HIS A 254 -2.39 -1.81 5.98
CA HIS A 254 -2.12 -1.28 4.65
C HIS A 254 -1.40 0.06 4.83
N PRO A 255 -0.06 0.09 4.77
CA PRO A 255 0.73 1.21 5.27
C PRO A 255 0.75 2.42 4.33
N CYS A 256 0.24 2.29 3.09
CA CYS A 256 0.34 3.35 2.10
C CYS A 256 -0.42 4.60 2.57
N LEU A 257 0.25 5.76 2.52
CA LEU A 257 -0.41 7.05 2.73
C LEU A 257 -1.41 7.39 1.62
N TYR A 258 -1.18 6.81 0.44
CA TYR A 258 -2.06 6.88 -0.70
C TYR A 258 -1.99 5.58 -1.50
N ASP A 259 -3.15 5.06 -1.92
CA ASP A 259 -3.24 3.97 -2.89
C ASP A 259 -4.51 4.18 -3.72
N ALA A 260 -4.35 4.28 -5.04
CA ALA A 260 -5.47 4.51 -5.97
C ALA A 260 -6.60 3.49 -5.76
N TYR A 261 -6.28 2.26 -5.38
CA TYR A 261 -7.29 1.31 -4.93
C TYR A 261 -6.88 0.50 -3.71
N GLY A 262 -5.68 -0.08 -3.68
CA GLY A 262 -5.29 -0.99 -2.60
C GLY A 262 -5.94 -2.38 -2.73
N MET A 263 -5.59 -3.14 -3.78
CA MET A 263 -6.11 -4.50 -3.99
C MET A 263 -5.92 -5.42 -2.78
N THR A 264 -4.78 -5.32 -2.09
CA THR A 264 -4.50 -6.10 -0.87
C THR A 264 -5.58 -5.91 0.20
N LEU A 265 -6.18 -4.71 0.28
CA LEU A 265 -7.23 -4.38 1.25
C LEU A 265 -8.47 -5.24 1.01
N VAL A 266 -8.97 -5.26 -0.23
CA VAL A 266 -10.15 -6.09 -0.59
C VAL A 266 -9.84 -7.59 -0.57
N GLU A 267 -8.60 -7.98 -0.87
CA GLU A 267 -8.15 -9.37 -0.76
C GLU A 267 -8.18 -9.82 0.70
N SER A 268 -7.67 -9.02 1.64
CA SER A 268 -7.73 -9.32 3.08
C SER A 268 -9.18 -9.42 3.59
N ALA A 269 -10.04 -8.47 3.17
CA ALA A 269 -11.45 -8.45 3.54
C ALA A 269 -12.21 -9.70 3.05
N ALA A 270 -11.84 -10.25 1.88
CA ALA A 270 -12.42 -11.48 1.37
C ALA A 270 -12.14 -12.71 2.27
N PHE A 271 -11.09 -12.67 3.09
CA PHE A 271 -10.79 -13.68 4.11
C PHE A 271 -11.33 -13.28 5.50
N GLY A 272 -12.17 -12.25 5.59
CA GLY A 272 -12.72 -11.72 6.84
C GLY A 272 -11.66 -11.06 7.72
N VAL A 273 -10.61 -10.49 7.14
CA VAL A 273 -9.54 -9.81 7.86
C VAL A 273 -9.78 -8.30 7.84
N PRO A 274 -10.01 -7.63 8.98
CA PRO A 274 -10.07 -6.18 9.03
C PRO A 274 -8.69 -5.58 8.73
N SER A 275 -8.67 -4.35 8.24
CA SER A 275 -7.41 -3.65 7.95
C SER A 275 -7.33 -2.27 8.57
N VAL A 276 -6.13 -1.88 9.00
CA VAL A 276 -5.77 -0.49 9.27
C VAL A 276 -5.35 0.18 7.97
N VAL A 277 -5.89 1.37 7.71
CA VAL A 277 -5.61 2.17 6.50
C VAL A 277 -5.40 3.63 6.85
N ASN A 278 -4.71 4.37 5.98
CA ASN A 278 -4.65 5.83 6.10
C ASN A 278 -6.04 6.45 5.85
N CYS A 279 -6.46 7.37 6.72
CA CYS A 279 -7.79 7.98 6.68
C CYS A 279 -7.95 9.03 5.56
N GLY A 280 -9.20 9.49 5.37
CA GLY A 280 -9.49 10.62 4.49
C GLY A 280 -9.61 10.26 3.02
N GLY A 281 -10.04 9.03 2.71
CA GLY A 281 -10.28 8.57 1.35
C GLY A 281 -9.03 8.44 0.50
N LYS A 282 -7.84 8.37 1.10
CA LYS A 282 -6.56 8.26 0.40
C LYS A 282 -6.29 6.85 -0.14
N VAL A 283 -6.99 5.84 0.37
CA VAL A 283 -6.94 4.45 -0.09
C VAL A 283 -8.28 4.12 -0.72
N GLY A 284 -8.31 3.91 -2.04
CA GLY A 284 -9.58 3.81 -2.80
C GLY A 284 -10.55 2.74 -2.28
N ALA A 285 -10.06 1.56 -1.94
CA ALA A 285 -10.88 0.46 -1.43
C ALA A 285 -11.45 0.73 -0.03
N ALA A 286 -10.91 1.69 0.74
CA ALA A 286 -11.51 2.10 2.02
C ALA A 286 -12.91 2.69 1.81
N THR A 287 -13.16 3.35 0.68
CA THR A 287 -14.51 3.85 0.32
C THR A 287 -15.48 2.70 0.07
N LEU A 288 -15.01 1.60 -0.53
CA LEU A 288 -15.83 0.41 -0.77
C LEU A 288 -16.16 -0.34 0.53
N LEU A 289 -15.18 -0.45 1.43
CA LEU A 289 -15.33 -1.18 2.70
C LEU A 289 -16.00 -0.35 3.81
N GLY A 290 -16.00 0.99 3.68
CA GLY A 290 -16.46 1.92 4.70
C GLY A 290 -15.39 2.17 5.76
N GLU A 291 -14.91 3.40 5.85
CA GLU A 291 -14.00 3.83 6.93
C GLU A 291 -14.69 3.70 8.28
N ASN A 292 -14.09 2.93 9.19
CA ASN A 292 -14.62 2.54 10.52
C ASN A 292 -15.81 1.57 10.49
N GLU A 293 -16.15 1.01 9.33
CA GLU A 293 -17.12 -0.08 9.21
C GLU A 293 -16.42 -1.38 8.79
N GLY A 294 -15.79 -1.40 7.62
CA GLY A 294 -15.04 -2.55 7.09
C GLY A 294 -13.51 -2.42 7.22
N CYS A 295 -13.00 -1.24 7.55
CA CYS A 295 -11.60 -1.00 7.88
C CYS A 295 -11.46 0.01 9.03
N VAL A 296 -10.33 0.00 9.73
CA VAL A 296 -9.99 0.99 10.76
C VAL A 296 -9.19 2.10 10.11
N ALA A 297 -9.77 3.31 10.04
CA ALA A 297 -9.12 4.45 9.42
C ALA A 297 -8.35 5.26 10.48
N LEU A 298 -7.04 5.42 10.29
CA LEU A 298 -6.16 6.19 11.16
C LEU A 298 -5.35 7.20 10.34
N ASP A 299 -4.97 8.32 10.95
CA ASP A 299 -3.97 9.20 10.33
C ASP A 299 -2.59 8.57 10.49
N LEU A 300 -2.04 8.05 9.39
CA LEU A 300 -0.73 7.41 9.36
C LEU A 300 0.39 8.37 8.94
N SER A 301 0.06 9.62 8.57
CA SER A 301 1.06 10.60 8.10
C SER A 301 2.06 10.98 9.18
N GLY A 302 1.63 11.01 10.45
CA GLY A 302 2.53 11.23 11.60
C GLY A 302 3.52 10.10 11.86
N MET A 303 3.44 8.99 11.12
CA MET A 303 4.37 7.85 11.22
C MET A 303 5.40 7.83 10.08
N GLU A 304 5.45 8.87 9.25
CA GLU A 304 6.36 8.97 8.10
C GLU A 304 7.80 9.39 8.48
N GLU A 305 8.04 9.90 9.70
CA GLU A 305 9.35 10.46 10.06
C GLU A 305 10.51 9.43 10.17
N GLU A 306 11.51 9.68 9.31
CA GLU A 306 12.95 9.32 9.25
C GLU A 306 13.41 7.85 9.38
N ILE A 307 13.39 7.16 8.24
CA ILE A 307 14.50 6.29 7.81
C ILE A 307 15.66 7.22 7.37
N ARG A 308 16.66 7.43 8.23
CA ARG A 308 17.83 8.27 7.91
C ARG A 308 18.76 7.48 6.99
N THR A 309 18.73 7.78 5.70
CA THR A 309 19.80 7.37 4.79
C THR A 309 21.08 8.15 5.12
N GLU A 310 21.93 7.62 5.99
CA GLU A 310 23.32 8.04 6.08
C GLU A 310 24.08 7.53 4.83
N THR A 311 23.88 8.19 3.69
CA THR A 311 24.76 8.03 2.54
C THR A 311 26.03 8.86 2.77
N THR A 312 27.07 8.20 3.29
CA THR A 312 28.50 8.39 3.01
C THR A 312 28.97 9.80 2.58
N ASP A 313 29.44 10.59 3.54
CA ASP A 313 30.47 11.61 3.30
C ASP A 313 31.82 11.11 3.85
N GLY A 314 32.32 10.02 3.25
CA GLY A 314 33.69 9.56 3.44
C GLY A 314 34.63 10.33 2.52
N LYS A 315 34.89 11.62 2.81
CA LYS A 315 35.98 12.34 2.17
C LYS A 315 37.31 11.84 2.72
N ASN A 316 38.01 11.10 1.87
CA ASN A 316 39.44 10.82 1.97
C ASN A 316 40.23 12.12 2.11
N ASP A 317 40.83 12.35 3.27
CA ASP A 317 41.98 13.24 3.42
C ASP A 317 43.11 12.44 4.08
N SER A 318 43.95 11.82 3.25
CA SER A 318 45.31 11.43 3.62
C SER A 318 46.22 11.63 2.41
N ASN A 319 46.61 12.88 2.19
CA ASN A 319 47.86 13.22 1.53
C ASN A 319 48.99 12.97 2.54
N GLU A 320 49.73 11.86 2.40
CA GLU A 320 51.09 11.79 2.93
C GLU A 320 52.06 12.01 1.76
N GLU A 321 52.74 13.15 1.83
CA GLU A 321 53.89 13.52 1.01
C GLU A 321 55.01 12.49 1.23
N ILE A 322 55.48 11.88 0.14
CA ILE A 322 56.77 11.24 0.08
C ILE A 322 57.77 12.32 -0.34
N ASP A 323 58.67 12.71 0.56
CA ASP A 323 59.97 13.24 0.16
C ASP A 323 61.05 13.06 1.23
N GLY A 324 62.16 12.44 0.80
CA GLY A 324 63.51 12.84 1.21
C GLY A 324 64.15 12.19 2.46
N SER A 325 64.84 11.07 2.26
CA SER A 325 66.20 10.80 2.80
C SER A 325 66.88 9.67 2.01
#